data_AF-A0A357WUT6-F1
#
_entry.id   AF-A0A357WUT6-F1
#
_cell.length_a   1.000
_cell.length_b   1.000
_cell.length_c   1.000
_cell.angle_alpha   90.00
_cell.angle_beta   90.00
_cell.angle_gamma   90.00
#
_symmetry.space_group_name_H-M   'P 1'
#
loop_
_entity.id
_entity.type
_entity.pdbx_description
1 polymer ?
#
loop_
_entity_poly.entity_id
_entity_poly.type
_entity_poly.pdbx_seq_one_letter_code
_entity_poly.pdbx_strand_id
1 'polypeptide(L)'
;MNQYFNIQDPRRIISIEKEGLIREALAVFFLSAPPLHLQTSEQRLKYKRAIRRLADLEILSLLQSSTIKRPLRYGDVNALLISTLEASLRLMNKKGVSMKYYAPEKSFCMAAEPRLITVALVTLLNSYALANPNGSIYCRIRINNTHISVSISGSFPLDDPCVSNAEKALELAQAAAKLHNGAAVVSANTTAFSLGCGFTERVGLFSAPTVHELLNNPLSIVNIGLA
;
A
#
# COMPACT_ATOMS: atom_id res chain seq x y z
N MET A 1 2.09 -2.28 29.23
CA MET A 1 0.66 -2.16 28.89
C MET A 1 0.53 -2.22 27.38
N ASN A 2 0.08 -3.36 26.85
CA ASN A 2 -0.07 -3.60 25.41
C ASN A 2 -1.53 -3.37 25.01
N GLN A 3 -1.83 -2.29 24.28
CA GLN A 3 -3.16 -1.98 23.75
C GLN A 3 -3.24 -2.08 22.21
N TYR A 4 -2.36 -2.86 21.56
CA TYR A 4 -2.22 -2.86 20.10
C TYR A 4 -2.81 -4.08 19.36
N PHE A 5 -3.76 -4.78 19.98
CA PHE A 5 -4.62 -5.72 19.27
C PHE A 5 -6.04 -5.51 19.76
N ASN A 6 -6.77 -4.59 19.14
CA ASN A 6 -8.21 -4.54 19.35
C ASN A 6 -8.84 -5.72 18.57
N ILE A 7 -8.76 -6.91 19.17
CA ILE A 7 -9.40 -8.16 18.74
C ILE A 7 -10.94 -8.03 18.83
N GLN A 8 -11.47 -6.92 19.34
CA GLN A 8 -12.90 -6.74 19.59
C GLN A 8 -13.72 -6.32 18.36
N ASP A 9 -13.15 -6.21 17.16
CA ASP A 9 -13.97 -6.09 15.94
C ASP A 9 -14.39 -7.51 15.48
N PRO A 10 -15.65 -7.94 15.73
CA PRO A 10 -16.12 -9.26 15.35
C PRO A 10 -16.05 -9.49 13.82
N ARG A 11 -16.03 -8.43 13.00
CA ARG A 11 -15.86 -8.54 11.55
C ARG A 11 -14.42 -8.92 11.17
N ARG A 12 -13.42 -8.47 11.95
CA ARG A 12 -12.02 -8.89 11.76
C ARG A 12 -11.87 -10.37 12.14
N ILE A 13 -12.37 -10.82 13.30
CA ILE A 13 -12.29 -12.24 13.71
C ILE A 13 -12.91 -13.18 12.67
N ILE A 14 -14.14 -12.89 12.22
CA ILE A 14 -14.85 -13.71 11.22
C ILE A 14 -14.08 -13.78 9.89
N SER A 15 -13.40 -12.70 9.50
CA SER A 15 -12.61 -12.66 8.27
C SER A 15 -11.31 -13.46 8.36
N ILE A 16 -10.75 -13.64 9.56
CA ILE A 16 -9.52 -14.41 9.80
C ILE A 16 -9.82 -15.91 9.78
N GLU A 17 -10.87 -16.34 10.48
CA GLU A 17 -11.27 -17.76 10.50
C GLU A 17 -11.69 -18.29 9.12
N LYS A 18 -12.20 -17.39 8.26
CA LYS A 18 -12.63 -17.72 6.90
C LYS A 18 -11.64 -17.33 5.81
N GLU A 19 -10.44 -16.83 6.15
CA GLU A 19 -9.49 -16.33 5.16
C GLU A 19 -9.19 -17.38 4.08
N GLY A 20 -8.88 -18.62 4.48
CA GLY A 20 -8.59 -19.71 3.56
C GLY A 20 -9.73 -19.99 2.58
N LEU A 21 -10.96 -20.07 3.09
CA LEU A 21 -12.17 -20.29 2.28
C LEU A 21 -12.42 -19.13 1.30
N ILE A 22 -12.19 -17.89 1.73
CA ILE A 22 -12.37 -16.72 0.85
C ILE A 22 -11.29 -16.72 -0.24
N ARG A 23 -10.04 -17.05 0.08
CA ARG A 23 -8.95 -17.16 -0.90
C ARG A 23 -9.25 -18.25 -1.94
N GLU A 24 -9.74 -19.40 -1.50
CA GLU A 24 -10.14 -20.50 -2.39
C GLU A 24 -11.30 -20.08 -3.30
N ALA A 25 -12.35 -19.47 -2.76
CA ALA A 25 -13.48 -18.98 -3.55
C ALA A 25 -13.05 -17.91 -4.57
N LEU A 26 -12.15 -17.00 -4.20
CA LEU A 26 -11.57 -16.02 -5.13
C LEU A 26 -10.72 -16.69 -6.22
N ALA A 27 -9.92 -17.70 -5.87
CA ALA A 27 -9.13 -18.45 -6.84
C ALA A 27 -10.05 -19.15 -7.87
N VAL A 28 -11.09 -19.85 -7.41
CA VAL A 28 -12.10 -20.48 -8.28
C VAL A 28 -12.77 -19.44 -9.17
N PHE A 29 -13.14 -18.28 -8.62
CA PHE A 29 -13.73 -17.18 -9.40
C PHE A 29 -12.78 -16.70 -10.50
N PHE A 30 -11.50 -16.44 -10.19
CA PHE A 30 -10.55 -15.93 -11.17
C PHE A 30 -10.17 -16.97 -12.24
N LEU A 31 -10.14 -18.26 -11.89
CA LEU A 31 -9.92 -19.35 -12.84
C LEU A 31 -11.11 -19.58 -13.78
N SER A 32 -12.33 -19.28 -13.33
CA SER A 32 -13.56 -19.46 -14.12
C SER A 32 -14.02 -18.19 -14.83
N ALA A 33 -13.51 -17.01 -14.46
CA ALA A 33 -13.89 -15.75 -15.06
C ALA A 33 -13.39 -15.65 -16.51
N PRO A 34 -14.24 -15.24 -17.48
CA PRO A 34 -13.78 -15.03 -18.84
C PRO A 34 -12.77 -13.87 -18.90
N PRO A 35 -11.89 -13.82 -19.92
CA PRO A 35 -10.97 -12.70 -20.12
C PRO A 35 -11.67 -11.34 -20.10
N LEU A 36 -11.04 -10.31 -19.51
CA LEU A 36 -11.62 -8.97 -19.31
C LEU A 36 -12.23 -8.35 -20.58
N HIS A 37 -11.61 -8.59 -21.74
CA HIS A 37 -12.09 -8.07 -23.03
C HIS A 37 -13.38 -8.74 -23.51
N LEU A 38 -13.70 -9.94 -23.01
CA LEU A 38 -14.93 -10.69 -23.30
C LEU A 38 -16.01 -10.52 -22.22
N GLN A 39 -15.69 -9.87 -21.10
CA GLN A 39 -16.63 -9.68 -19.99
C GLN A 39 -17.69 -8.63 -20.30
N THR A 40 -18.94 -8.94 -19.94
CA THR A 40 -20.03 -7.96 -19.88
C THR A 40 -19.80 -6.92 -18.77
N SER A 41 -20.52 -5.80 -18.81
CA SER A 41 -20.43 -4.76 -17.78
C SER A 41 -20.70 -5.29 -16.36
N GLU A 42 -21.65 -6.21 -16.20
CA GLU A 42 -21.94 -6.82 -14.90
C GLU A 42 -20.80 -7.73 -14.43
N GLN A 43 -20.24 -8.54 -15.33
CA GLN A 43 -19.09 -9.39 -15.03
C GLN A 43 -17.86 -8.57 -14.65
N ARG A 44 -17.59 -7.47 -15.35
CA ARG A 44 -16.50 -6.53 -15.00
C ARG A 44 -16.69 -5.94 -13.61
N LEU A 45 -17.94 -5.64 -13.23
CA LEU A 45 -18.25 -5.11 -11.91
C LEU A 45 -18.04 -6.17 -10.81
N LYS A 46 -18.45 -7.42 -11.05
CA LYS A 46 -18.15 -8.55 -10.15
C LYS A 46 -16.65 -8.80 -10.03
N TYR A 47 -15.93 -8.78 -11.15
CA TYR A 47 -14.49 -8.94 -11.22
C TYR A 47 -13.76 -7.84 -10.42
N LYS A 48 -14.18 -6.58 -10.58
CA LYS A 48 -13.64 -5.45 -9.79
C LYS A 48 -13.86 -5.63 -8.28
N ARG A 49 -15.04 -6.12 -7.88
CA ARG A 49 -15.33 -6.43 -6.46
C ARG A 49 -14.44 -7.57 -5.93
N ALA A 50 -14.25 -8.62 -6.71
CA ALA A 50 -13.37 -9.74 -6.36
C ALA A 50 -11.90 -9.30 -6.19
N ILE A 51 -11.40 -8.45 -7.09
CA ILE A 51 -10.05 -7.88 -6.99
C ILE A 51 -9.89 -7.04 -5.72
N ARG A 52 -10.86 -6.17 -5.41
CA ARG A 52 -10.83 -5.40 -4.16
C ARG A 52 -10.82 -6.29 -2.93
N ARG A 53 -11.59 -7.39 -2.95
CA ARG A 53 -11.61 -8.36 -1.86
C ARG A 53 -10.25 -9.06 -1.69
N LEU A 54 -9.57 -9.38 -2.79
CA LEU A 54 -8.23 -9.94 -2.75
C LEU A 54 -7.23 -8.95 -2.12
N ALA A 55 -7.34 -7.67 -2.45
CA ALA A 55 -6.55 -6.59 -1.83
C ALA A 55 -6.75 -6.52 -0.32
N ASP A 56 -8.01 -6.57 0.12
CA ASP A 56 -8.36 -6.52 1.54
C ASP A 56 -7.73 -7.69 2.30
N LEU A 57 -7.78 -8.90 1.73
CA LEU A 57 -7.14 -10.07 2.32
C LEU A 57 -5.63 -9.93 2.37
N GLU A 58 -5.02 -9.39 1.32
CA GLU A 58 -3.58 -9.14 1.31
C GLU A 58 -3.16 -8.16 2.41
N ILE A 59 -3.89 -7.05 2.58
CA ILE A 59 -3.66 -6.09 3.66
C ILE A 59 -3.76 -6.80 5.02
N LEU A 60 -4.79 -7.61 5.22
CA LEU A 60 -4.97 -8.37 6.47
C LEU A 60 -3.79 -9.32 6.73
N SER A 61 -3.37 -10.11 5.73
CA SER A 61 -2.24 -11.02 5.88
C SER A 61 -0.93 -10.27 6.17
N LEU A 62 -0.72 -9.11 5.54
CA LEU A 62 0.44 -8.26 5.81
C LEU A 62 0.45 -7.75 7.26
N LEU A 63 -0.69 -7.33 7.78
CA LEU A 63 -0.82 -6.83 9.14
C LEU A 63 -0.70 -7.95 10.18
N GLN A 64 -1.33 -9.10 9.95
CA GLN A 64 -1.23 -10.28 10.84
C GLN A 64 0.21 -10.77 11.00
N SER A 65 0.96 -10.80 9.90
CA SER A 65 2.37 -11.24 9.89
C SER A 65 3.36 -10.09 10.10
N SER A 66 2.90 -8.94 10.63
CA SER A 66 3.77 -7.80 10.94
C SER A 66 4.74 -8.06 12.11
N THR A 67 4.42 -9.03 12.97
CA THR A 67 5.24 -9.42 14.13
C THR A 67 6.20 -10.57 13.84
N ILE A 68 6.06 -11.22 12.68
CA ILE A 68 6.89 -12.36 12.26
C ILE A 68 8.12 -11.83 11.52
N LYS A 69 9.29 -12.46 11.72
CA LYS A 69 10.48 -12.15 10.93
C LYS A 69 10.19 -12.40 9.45
N ARG A 70 10.27 -11.36 8.63
CA ARG A 70 10.04 -11.43 7.19
C ARG A 70 11.36 -11.54 6.43
N PRO A 71 11.40 -12.34 5.36
CA PRO A 71 12.56 -12.39 4.48
C PRO A 71 12.74 -11.05 3.76
N LEU A 72 13.78 -10.29 4.12
CA LEU A 72 14.11 -9.02 3.45
C LEU A 72 14.92 -9.27 2.16
N ARG A 73 14.67 -8.45 1.16
CA ARG A 73 15.38 -8.45 -0.14
C ARG A 73 16.14 -7.15 -0.30
N TYR A 74 17.35 -7.21 -0.84
CA TYR A 74 18.18 -6.04 -1.07
C TYR A 74 17.91 -5.43 -2.45
N GLY A 75 17.73 -4.12 -2.51
CA GLY A 75 17.44 -3.40 -3.76
C GLY A 75 17.22 -1.92 -3.51
N ASP A 76 17.03 -1.16 -4.59
CA ASP A 76 16.82 0.29 -4.53
C ASP A 76 15.38 0.63 -4.10
N VAL A 77 15.23 1.05 -2.85
CA VAL A 77 13.94 1.42 -2.26
C VAL A 77 13.47 2.78 -2.78
N ASN A 78 14.37 3.71 -3.10
CA ASN A 78 13.95 4.99 -3.66
C ASN A 78 13.38 4.80 -5.08
N ALA A 79 14.03 3.98 -5.91
CA ALA A 79 13.50 3.63 -7.23
C ALA A 79 12.12 2.96 -7.13
N LEU A 80 11.93 2.04 -6.16
CA LEU A 80 10.63 1.42 -5.88
C LEU A 80 9.55 2.45 -5.54
N LEU A 81 9.86 3.38 -4.62
CA LEU A 81 8.93 4.43 -4.20
C LEU A 81 8.60 5.39 -5.35
N ILE A 82 9.60 5.82 -6.13
CA ILE A 82 9.41 6.72 -7.29
C ILE A 82 8.51 6.05 -8.33
N SER A 83 8.82 4.82 -8.76
CA SER A 83 7.97 4.10 -9.73
C SER A 83 6.53 3.95 -9.23
N THR A 84 6.35 3.69 -7.93
CA THR A 84 5.03 3.55 -7.31
C THR A 84 4.28 4.89 -7.29
N LEU A 85 4.95 5.99 -6.94
CA LEU A 85 4.37 7.34 -6.95
C LEU A 85 3.99 7.78 -8.36
N GLU A 86 4.84 7.54 -9.36
CA GLU A 86 4.57 7.89 -10.76
C GLU A 86 3.39 7.11 -11.34
N ALA A 87 3.32 5.80 -11.07
CA ALA A 87 2.19 4.99 -11.46
C ALA A 87 0.90 5.46 -10.78
N SER A 88 0.97 5.76 -9.47
CA SER A 88 -0.17 6.26 -8.68
C SER A 88 -0.67 7.61 -9.19
N LEU A 89 0.24 8.54 -9.47
CA LEU A 89 -0.05 9.85 -10.06
C LEU A 89 -0.83 9.71 -11.36
N ARG A 90 -0.38 8.84 -12.27
CA ARG A 90 -1.06 8.61 -13.57
C ARG A 90 -2.47 8.07 -13.39
N LEU A 91 -2.71 7.19 -12.41
CA LEU A 91 -4.06 6.67 -12.12
C LEU A 91 -4.94 7.71 -11.43
N MET A 92 -4.41 8.47 -10.48
CA MET A 92 -5.13 9.52 -9.76
C MET A 92 -5.57 10.65 -10.70
N ASN A 93 -4.68 11.08 -11.61
CA ASN A 93 -5.01 12.09 -12.62
C ASN A 93 -6.16 11.65 -13.53
N LYS A 94 -6.20 10.36 -13.92
CA LYS A 94 -7.33 9.79 -14.69
C LYS A 94 -8.65 9.83 -13.93
N LYS A 95 -8.60 9.88 -12.59
CA LYS A 95 -9.76 9.96 -11.69
C LYS A 95 -10.10 11.40 -11.27
N GLY A 96 -9.39 12.40 -11.79
CA GLY A 96 -9.58 13.81 -11.43
C GLY A 96 -9.00 14.21 -10.08
N VAL A 97 -8.19 13.35 -9.43
CA VAL A 97 -7.52 13.68 -8.17
C VAL A 97 -6.15 14.31 -8.46
N SER A 98 -5.95 15.54 -7.98
CA SER A 98 -4.67 16.25 -8.12
C SER A 98 -3.63 15.71 -7.14
N MET A 99 -2.52 15.21 -7.66
CA MET A 99 -1.39 14.76 -6.85
C MET A 99 -0.09 15.39 -7.36
N LYS A 100 0.78 15.78 -6.43
CA LYS A 100 2.17 16.17 -6.72
C LYS A 100 3.09 15.37 -5.82
N TYR A 101 4.26 15.00 -6.34
CA TYR A 101 5.31 14.44 -5.50
C TYR A 101 6.66 15.10 -5.73
N TYR A 102 7.49 15.08 -4.70
CA TYR A 102 8.90 15.45 -4.77
C TYR A 102 9.73 14.27 -4.28
N ALA A 103 10.67 13.82 -5.10
CA ALA A 103 11.63 12.78 -4.74
C ALA A 103 13.02 13.16 -5.27
N PRO A 104 14.08 12.97 -4.47
CA PRO A 104 15.45 13.19 -4.94
C PRO A 104 15.86 12.09 -5.95
N GLU A 105 16.58 12.49 -7.00
CA GLU A 105 17.20 11.58 -7.98
C GLU A 105 18.48 10.93 -7.39
N LYS A 106 18.31 10.17 -6.31
CA LYS A 106 19.40 9.49 -5.60
C LYS A 106 19.03 8.04 -5.33
N SER A 107 19.91 7.11 -5.68
CA SER A 107 19.70 5.69 -5.34
C SER A 107 19.80 5.47 -3.83
N PHE A 108 18.92 4.61 -3.28
CA PHE A 108 18.94 4.25 -1.87
C PHE A 108 18.68 2.76 -1.70
N CYS A 109 19.76 1.99 -1.67
CA CYS A 109 19.72 0.54 -1.58
C CYS A 109 19.75 0.06 -0.12
N MET A 110 18.75 -0.73 0.27
CA MET A 110 18.69 -1.37 1.59
C MET A 110 17.99 -2.72 1.51
N ALA A 111 18.16 -3.55 2.53
CA ALA A 111 17.32 -4.74 2.70
C ALA A 111 15.93 -4.30 3.14
N ALA A 112 14.92 -4.70 2.39
CA ALA A 112 13.55 -4.25 2.54
C ALA A 112 12.54 -5.34 2.19
N GLU A 113 11.29 -5.12 2.59
CA GLU A 113 10.11 -5.85 2.11
C GLU A 113 9.37 -4.95 1.11
N PRO A 114 9.59 -5.12 -0.21
CA PRO A 114 9.06 -4.21 -1.23
C PRO A 114 7.54 -4.16 -1.26
N ARG A 115 6.87 -5.28 -0.99
CA ARG A 115 5.41 -5.38 -1.09
C ARG A 115 4.75 -4.60 0.04
N LEU A 116 5.19 -4.77 1.27
CA LEU A 116 4.70 -4.03 2.43
C LEU A 116 4.91 -2.52 2.26
N ILE A 117 6.07 -2.09 1.77
CA ILE A 117 6.36 -0.68 1.50
C ILE A 117 5.38 -0.12 0.45
N THR A 118 5.21 -0.81 -0.68
CA THR A 118 4.32 -0.35 -1.75
C THR A 118 2.85 -0.34 -1.34
N VAL A 119 2.40 -1.34 -0.57
CA VAL A 119 1.04 -1.40 -0.03
C VAL A 119 0.80 -0.27 0.97
N ALA A 120 1.71 -0.06 1.92
CA ALA A 120 1.60 1.06 2.87
C ALA A 120 1.50 2.42 2.15
N LEU A 121 2.37 2.65 1.15
CA LEU A 121 2.36 3.88 0.36
C LEU A 121 1.02 4.07 -0.38
N VAL A 122 0.61 3.07 -1.15
CA VAL A 122 -0.60 3.18 -1.99
C VAL A 122 -1.86 3.29 -1.15
N THR A 123 -1.97 2.56 -0.04
CA THR A 123 -3.13 2.66 0.84
C THR A 123 -3.21 4.04 1.50
N LEU A 124 -2.07 4.62 1.94
CA LEU A 124 -2.05 6.00 2.44
C LEU A 124 -2.46 7.00 1.36
N LEU A 125 -1.92 6.89 0.14
CA LEU A 125 -2.30 7.77 -0.97
C LEU A 125 -3.80 7.67 -1.27
N ASN A 126 -4.37 6.46 -1.29
CA ASN A 126 -5.79 6.26 -1.49
C ASN A 126 -6.63 6.93 -0.39
N SER A 127 -6.26 6.75 0.87
CA SER A 127 -6.98 7.35 2.00
C SER A 127 -6.92 8.89 1.95
N TYR A 128 -5.77 9.47 1.59
CA TYR A 128 -5.65 10.91 1.36
C TYR A 128 -6.47 11.39 0.18
N ALA A 129 -6.58 10.60 -0.90
CA ALA A 129 -7.44 10.93 -2.04
C ALA A 129 -8.92 10.91 -1.68
N LEU A 130 -9.34 9.97 -0.84
CA LEU A 130 -10.71 9.91 -0.33
C LEU A 130 -11.03 11.08 0.61
N ALA A 131 -10.08 11.49 1.46
CA ALA A 131 -10.21 12.66 2.31
C ALA A 131 -10.23 13.98 1.52
N ASN A 132 -9.59 14.01 0.34
CA ASN A 132 -9.36 15.22 -0.45
C ASN A 132 -9.91 15.09 -1.89
N PRO A 133 -11.21 14.81 -2.10
CA PRO A 133 -11.76 14.52 -3.42
C PRO A 133 -11.63 15.69 -4.41
N ASN A 134 -11.70 16.92 -3.90
CA ASN A 134 -11.53 18.17 -4.67
C ASN A 134 -10.21 18.89 -4.36
N GLY A 135 -9.35 18.26 -3.56
CA GLY A 135 -8.11 18.84 -3.06
C GLY A 135 -6.89 18.44 -3.86
N SER A 136 -5.71 18.83 -3.36
CA SER A 136 -4.43 18.33 -3.85
C SER A 136 -3.72 17.54 -2.77
N ILE A 137 -3.14 16.41 -3.17
CA ILE A 137 -2.30 15.56 -2.33
C ILE A 137 -0.84 15.86 -2.66
N TYR A 138 -0.02 16.05 -1.62
CA TYR A 138 1.41 16.27 -1.77
C TYR A 138 2.17 15.14 -1.10
N CYS A 139 2.99 14.43 -1.87
CA CYS A 139 3.90 13.42 -1.36
C CYS A 139 5.35 13.91 -1.44
N ARG A 140 6.15 13.67 -0.41
CA ARG A 140 7.56 14.05 -0.38
C ARG A 140 8.40 12.92 0.16
N ILE A 141 9.39 12.51 -0.63
CA ILE A 141 10.46 11.62 -0.22
C ILE A 141 11.66 12.47 0.22
N ARG A 142 12.24 12.13 1.36
CA ARG A 142 13.54 12.64 1.80
C ARG A 142 14.47 11.47 2.06
N ILE A 143 15.73 11.62 1.65
CA ILE A 143 16.76 10.60 1.81
C ILE A 143 17.91 11.21 2.60
N ASN A 144 18.25 10.55 3.69
CA ASN A 144 19.43 10.83 4.50
C ASN A 144 20.39 9.63 4.39
N ASN A 145 21.55 9.70 5.04
CA ASN A 145 22.55 8.62 4.96
C ASN A 145 22.10 7.32 5.62
N THR A 146 21.15 7.39 6.56
CA THR A 146 20.74 6.25 7.39
C THR A 146 19.25 5.92 7.27
N HIS A 147 18.47 6.69 6.53
CA HIS A 147 17.04 6.46 6.40
C HIS A 147 16.44 7.17 5.19
N ILE A 148 15.30 6.65 4.73
CA ILE A 148 14.40 7.27 3.77
C ILE A 148 13.07 7.55 4.48
N SER A 149 12.49 8.72 4.27
CA SER A 149 11.18 9.08 4.83
C SER A 149 10.23 9.50 3.72
N VAL A 150 8.99 9.04 3.81
CA VAL A 150 7.90 9.43 2.93
C VAL A 150 6.88 10.19 3.76
N SER A 151 6.47 11.36 3.29
CA SER A 151 5.42 12.18 3.91
C SER A 151 4.33 12.47 2.90
N ILE A 152 3.08 12.33 3.30
CA ILE A 152 1.90 12.59 2.48
C ILE A 152 1.04 13.60 3.23
N SER A 153 0.59 14.63 2.53
CA SER A 153 -0.21 15.71 3.09
C SER A 153 -1.37 16.09 2.16
N GLY A 154 -2.44 16.59 2.76
CA GLY A 154 -3.64 17.07 2.07
C GLY A 154 -4.21 18.31 2.76
N SER A 155 -5.34 18.80 2.25
CA SER A 155 -6.10 19.87 2.92
C SER A 155 -6.88 19.32 4.12
N PHE A 156 -7.43 18.12 3.98
CA PHE A 156 -8.14 17.39 5.02
C PHE A 156 -7.28 16.25 5.58
N PRO A 157 -7.37 16.00 6.89
CA PRO A 157 -6.56 15.00 7.56
C PRO A 157 -7.05 13.58 7.27
N LEU A 158 -6.21 12.60 7.62
CA LEU A 158 -6.46 11.18 7.34
C LEU A 158 -7.60 10.61 8.19
N ASP A 159 -7.80 11.15 9.40
CA ASP A 159 -8.80 10.73 10.39
C ASP A 159 -10.20 11.34 10.15
N ASP A 160 -10.42 11.93 8.97
CA ASP A 160 -11.74 12.38 8.56
C ASP A 160 -12.74 11.20 8.61
N PRO A 161 -13.92 11.35 9.26
CA PRO A 161 -14.91 10.29 9.42
C PRO A 161 -15.38 9.65 8.11
N CYS A 162 -15.22 10.34 6.97
CA CYS A 162 -15.58 9.82 5.65
C CYS A 162 -14.57 8.78 5.11
N VAL A 163 -13.41 8.61 5.75
CA VAL A 163 -12.32 7.74 5.27
C VAL A 163 -12.36 6.37 5.95
N SER A 164 -13.16 5.45 5.41
CA SER A 164 -13.35 4.10 5.96
C SER A 164 -12.07 3.22 6.10
N ASN A 165 -10.97 3.59 5.45
CA ASN A 165 -9.72 2.83 5.42
C ASN A 165 -8.53 3.57 6.07
N ALA A 166 -8.77 4.66 6.80
CA ALA A 166 -7.74 5.47 7.46
C ALA A 166 -6.89 4.66 8.45
N GLU A 167 -7.56 3.92 9.35
CA GLU A 167 -6.90 3.10 10.37
C GLU A 167 -5.97 2.05 9.74
N LYS A 168 -6.47 1.31 8.74
CA LYS A 168 -5.67 0.30 8.02
C LYS A 168 -4.46 0.90 7.31
N ALA A 169 -4.61 2.08 6.72
CA ALA A 169 -3.51 2.77 6.05
C ALA A 169 -2.40 3.13 7.04
N LEU A 170 -2.77 3.61 8.23
CA LEU A 170 -1.83 3.92 9.30
C LEU A 170 -1.18 2.67 9.89
N GLU A 171 -1.95 1.61 10.14
CA GLU A 171 -1.43 0.31 10.62
C GLU A 171 -0.39 -0.25 9.64
N LEU A 172 -0.62 -0.16 8.32
CA LEU A 172 0.34 -0.59 7.30
C LEU A 172 1.61 0.26 7.29
N ALA A 173 1.47 1.58 7.40
CA ALA A 173 2.61 2.49 7.48
C ALA A 173 3.46 2.24 8.72
N GLN A 174 2.82 1.98 9.87
CA GLN A 174 3.47 1.59 11.10
C GLN A 174 4.17 0.23 10.98
N ALA A 175 3.51 -0.77 10.37
CA ALA A 175 4.10 -2.09 10.14
C ALA A 175 5.32 -2.00 9.21
N ALA A 176 5.22 -1.23 8.11
CA ALA A 176 6.34 -0.96 7.21
C ALA A 176 7.48 -0.27 7.95
N ALA A 177 7.21 0.80 8.69
CA ALA A 177 8.23 1.52 9.43
C ALA A 177 8.91 0.63 10.47
N LYS A 178 8.14 -0.09 11.29
CA LYS A 178 8.63 -0.97 12.35
C LYS A 178 9.50 -2.10 11.79
N LEU A 179 9.07 -2.75 10.70
CA LEU A 179 9.87 -3.79 10.06
C LEU A 179 11.24 -3.26 9.61
N HIS A 180 11.31 -1.98 9.26
CA HIS A 180 12.51 -1.33 8.74
C HIS A 180 13.18 -0.39 9.75
N ASN A 181 13.04 -0.62 11.07
CA ASN A 181 13.66 0.22 12.13
C ASN A 181 13.38 1.73 12.01
N GLY A 182 12.21 2.09 11.47
CA GLY A 182 11.73 3.47 11.40
C GLY A 182 10.50 3.70 12.28
N ALA A 183 9.89 4.87 12.09
CA ALA A 183 8.65 5.28 12.75
C ALA A 183 7.63 5.82 11.76
N ALA A 184 6.35 5.74 12.12
CA ALA A 184 5.26 6.41 11.44
C ALA A 184 4.59 7.39 12.41
N VAL A 185 4.31 8.60 11.92
CA VAL A 185 3.75 9.71 12.70
C VAL A 185 2.63 10.39 11.90
N VAL A 186 1.63 10.88 12.61
CA VAL A 186 0.54 11.68 12.05
C VAL A 186 0.56 13.04 12.75
N SER A 187 0.48 14.11 11.97
CA SER A 187 0.42 15.47 12.47
C SER A 187 -0.57 16.26 11.62
N ALA A 188 -1.72 16.59 12.21
CA ALA A 188 -2.82 17.29 11.56
C ALA A 188 -3.13 16.69 10.17
N ASN A 189 -2.75 17.42 9.11
CA ASN A 189 -3.02 17.06 7.73
C ASN A 189 -1.92 16.24 7.05
N THR A 190 -0.89 15.81 7.78
CA THR A 190 0.28 15.12 7.25
C THR A 190 0.53 13.80 7.96
N THR A 191 0.76 12.74 7.20
CA THR A 191 1.21 11.44 7.68
C THR A 191 2.57 11.17 7.10
N ALA A 192 3.52 10.74 7.93
CA ALA A 192 4.85 10.39 7.49
C ALA A 192 5.28 9.03 8.06
N PHE A 193 6.03 8.27 7.28
CA PHE A 193 6.71 7.08 7.76
C PHE A 193 8.15 7.04 7.24
N SER A 194 9.02 6.36 7.99
CA SER A 194 10.45 6.25 7.70
C SER A 194 10.89 4.80 7.67
N LEU A 195 11.94 4.53 6.89
CA LEU A 195 12.60 3.24 6.76
C LEU A 195 14.08 3.47 7.05
N GLY A 196 14.59 2.87 8.11
CA GLY A 196 15.98 2.93 8.54
C GLY A 196 16.86 1.88 7.84
N CYS A 197 18.09 2.26 7.54
CA CYS A 197 19.15 1.35 7.11
C CYS A 197 19.61 0.50 8.31
N GLY A 198 20.05 -0.73 8.07
CA GLY A 198 20.75 -1.49 9.12
C GLY A 198 20.55 -3.00 9.12
N PHE A 199 19.72 -3.54 8.23
CA PHE A 199 19.55 -4.99 8.12
C PHE A 199 20.66 -5.61 7.29
N THR A 200 21.43 -6.50 7.93
CA THR A 200 22.44 -7.36 7.29
C THR A 200 21.84 -8.68 6.81
N GLU A 201 20.76 -9.14 7.45
CA GLU A 201 20.05 -10.36 7.09
C GLU A 201 19.19 -10.12 5.83
N ARG A 202 19.68 -10.60 4.68
CA ARG A 202 18.97 -10.59 3.40
C ARG A 202 18.90 -12.00 2.82
N VAL A 203 17.79 -12.30 2.16
CA VAL A 203 17.52 -13.61 1.56
C VAL A 203 17.37 -13.56 0.04
N GLY A 204 17.61 -12.39 -0.55
CA GLY A 204 17.64 -12.22 -2.00
C GLY A 204 17.80 -10.77 -2.44
N LEU A 205 17.65 -10.56 -3.75
CA LEU A 205 17.61 -9.25 -4.38
C LEU A 205 16.20 -8.94 -4.86
N PHE A 206 15.87 -7.66 -5.01
CA PHE A 206 14.70 -7.22 -5.78
C PHE A 206 15.11 -6.10 -6.74
N SER A 207 14.43 -6.05 -7.88
CA SER A 207 14.50 -4.89 -8.78
C SER A 207 13.22 -4.07 -8.62
N ALA A 208 13.36 -2.75 -8.56
CA ALA A 208 12.19 -1.88 -8.56
C ALA A 208 11.44 -2.07 -9.90
N PRO A 209 10.11 -2.31 -9.87
CA PRO A 209 9.34 -2.42 -11.09
C PRO A 209 9.31 -1.06 -11.79
N THR A 210 9.23 -1.09 -13.11
CA THR A 210 9.01 0.10 -13.92
C THR A 210 7.57 0.59 -13.78
N VAL A 211 7.34 1.87 -14.06
CA VAL A 211 5.98 2.45 -14.11
C VAL A 211 5.10 1.69 -15.09
N HIS A 212 5.65 1.24 -16.22
CA HIS A 212 4.91 0.49 -17.22
C HIS A 212 4.46 -0.88 -16.71
N GLU A 213 5.33 -1.63 -16.05
CA GLU A 213 5.01 -2.91 -15.42
C GLU A 213 3.91 -2.76 -14.36
N LEU A 214 4.00 -1.71 -13.52
CA LEU A 214 2.99 -1.43 -12.50
C LEU A 214 1.61 -1.12 -13.13
N LEU A 215 1.57 -0.32 -14.19
CA LEU A 215 0.30 0.07 -14.82
C LEU A 215 -0.32 -1.06 -15.65
N ASN A 216 0.49 -1.89 -16.31
CA ASN A 216 0.00 -2.98 -17.15
C ASN A 216 -0.35 -4.25 -16.36
N ASN A 217 0.20 -4.43 -15.17
CA ASN A 217 -0.14 -5.56 -14.32
C ASN A 217 -1.46 -5.26 -13.57
N PRO A 218 -2.59 -5.91 -13.91
CA PRO A 218 -3.88 -5.65 -13.26
C PRO A 218 -3.87 -6.02 -11.78
N LEU A 219 -2.92 -6.86 -11.35
CA LEU A 219 -2.73 -7.25 -9.96
C LEU A 219 -1.70 -6.38 -9.21
N SER A 220 -1.17 -5.34 -9.84
CA SER A 220 -0.28 -4.40 -9.16
C SER A 220 -1.04 -3.70 -8.04
N ILE A 221 -0.35 -3.40 -6.94
CA ILE A 221 -0.99 -2.71 -5.81
C ILE A 221 -1.51 -1.33 -6.21
N VAL A 222 -0.88 -0.68 -7.19
CA VAL A 222 -1.31 0.62 -7.71
C VAL A 222 -2.66 0.48 -8.41
N ASN A 223 -2.85 -0.56 -9.23
CA ASN A 223 -4.12 -0.81 -9.91
C ASN A 223 -5.21 -1.28 -8.95
N ILE A 224 -4.90 -2.19 -8.02
CA ILE A 224 -5.87 -2.75 -7.08
C ILE A 224 -6.23 -1.72 -5.99
N GLY A 225 -5.22 -1.11 -5.36
CA GLY A 225 -5.34 -0.24 -4.20
C GLY A 225 -5.88 1.14 -4.51
N LEU A 226 -5.78 1.58 -5.77
CA LEU A 226 -6.41 2.80 -6.27
C LEU A 226 -7.59 2.53 -7.20
N ALA A 227 -8.19 1.32 -7.23
CA ALA A 227 -9.28 0.93 -8.15
C ALA A 227 -10.64 1.58 -7.86
#